data_AF-A0A6I9P0P2-F1
#
_entry.id   AF-A0A6I9P0P2-F1
#
_cell.length_a   1.000
_cell.length_b   1.000
_cell.length_c   1.000
_cell.angle_alpha   90.00
_cell.angle_beta   90.00
_cell.angle_gamma   90.00
#
_symmetry.space_group_name_H-M   'P 1'
#
loop_
_entity.id
_entity.type
_entity.pdbx_description
1 polymer ?
#
loop_
_entity_poly.entity_id
_entity_poly.type
_entity_poly.pdbx_seq_one_letter_code
_entity_poly.pdbx_strand_id
1 'polypeptide(L)'
;MELMGDEAMSIWRRLLGPGDSAVARKEAPESVRAKLGTDGVKNVGHGSDSIAAAARELEFFFPSTIGHGPSNTAIFTDCTCCIIKPHAISAGEEHFY
;
A
#
# COMPACT_ATOMS: atom_id res chain seq x y z
N MET A 1 3.65 -2.19 -2.66
CA MET A 1 2.68 -3.30 -2.73
C MET A 1 1.90 -3.14 -4.02
N GLU A 2 1.61 -4.25 -4.69
CA GLU A 2 0.69 -4.31 -5.84
C GLU A 2 -0.63 -4.93 -5.36
N LEU A 3 -1.77 -4.37 -5.78
CA LEU A 3 -3.10 -4.92 -5.53
C LEU A 3 -3.70 -5.36 -6.87
N MET A 4 -4.13 -6.61 -6.95
CA MET A 4 -4.74 -7.19 -8.15
C MET A 4 -6.19 -7.60 -7.87
N GLY A 5 -7.04 -7.47 -8.89
CA GLY A 5 -8.45 -7.80 -8.83
C GLY A 5 -9.27 -6.92 -9.78
N ASP A 6 -10.52 -7.31 -10.00
CA ASP A 6 -11.45 -6.51 -10.78
C ASP A 6 -11.63 -5.15 -10.11
N GLU A 7 -11.53 -4.07 -10.88
CA GLU A 7 -11.72 -2.71 -10.38
C GLU A 7 -10.79 -2.34 -9.19
N ALA A 8 -9.63 -3.02 -9.05
CA ALA A 8 -8.75 -2.89 -7.88
C ALA A 8 -8.37 -1.43 -7.55
N MET A 9 -8.11 -0.60 -8.57
CA MET A 9 -7.78 0.81 -8.39
C MET A 9 -8.95 1.62 -7.82
N SER A 10 -10.16 1.44 -8.36
CA SER A 10 -11.33 2.18 -7.91
C SER A 10 -11.75 1.72 -6.50
N ILE A 11 -11.67 0.42 -6.23
CA ILE A 11 -11.91 -0.16 -4.90
C ILE A 11 -10.90 0.39 -3.89
N TRP A 12 -9.59 0.35 -4.20
CA TRP A 12 -8.55 0.84 -3.29
C TRP A 12 -8.70 2.33 -2.98
N ARG A 13 -8.96 3.16 -4.00
CA ARG A 13 -9.18 4.59 -3.81
C ARG A 13 -10.42 4.88 -2.96
N ARG A 14 -11.49 4.10 -3.13
CA ARG A 14 -12.69 4.20 -2.28
C ARG A 14 -12.39 3.82 -0.83
N LEU A 15 -11.61 2.77 -0.59
CA LEU A 15 -11.18 2.36 0.75
C LEU A 15 -10.27 3.41 1.42
N LEU A 16 -9.36 4.02 0.66
CA LEU A 16 -8.49 5.08 1.15
C LEU A 16 -9.28 6.34 1.54
N GLY A 17 -10.26 6.74 0.74
CA GLY A 17 -10.99 8.00 0.90
C GLY A 17 -10.23 9.22 0.33
N PRO A 18 -10.79 10.43 0.47
CA PRO A 18 -10.20 11.69 0.00
C PRO A 18 -8.75 11.89 0.46
N GLY A 19 -7.93 12.56 -0.36
CA GLY A 19 -6.49 12.74 -0.10
C GLY A 19 -6.16 13.55 1.17
N ASP A 20 -7.05 14.45 1.55
CA ASP A 20 -6.97 15.20 2.81
C ASP A 20 -7.75 14.47 3.91
N SER A 21 -7.07 14.16 5.01
CA SER A 21 -7.65 13.40 6.12
C SER A 21 -8.81 14.13 6.82
N ALA A 22 -8.83 15.47 6.83
CA ALA A 22 -9.94 16.25 7.38
C ALA A 22 -11.16 16.23 6.47
N VAL A 23 -10.97 16.22 5.15
CA VAL A 23 -12.05 15.98 4.17
C VAL A 23 -12.56 14.55 4.29
N ALA A 24 -11.66 13.56 4.40
CA ALA A 24 -12.02 12.15 4.55
C ALA A 24 -12.88 11.91 5.79
N ARG A 25 -12.57 12.53 6.94
CA ARG A 25 -13.40 12.45 8.16
C ARG A 25 -14.82 12.97 7.98
N LYS A 26 -15.07 13.87 7.04
CA LYS A 26 -16.40 14.42 6.75
C LYS A 26 -17.14 13.61 5.70
N GLU A 27 -16.48 13.27 4.60
CA GLU A 27 -17.12 12.69 3.41
C GLU A 27 -17.12 11.15 3.42
N ALA A 28 -16.11 10.53 4.04
CA ALA A 28 -15.97 9.07 4.12
C ALA A 28 -15.39 8.66 5.49
N PRO A 29 -16.13 8.83 6.60
CA PRO A 29 -15.62 8.62 7.96
C PRO A 29 -15.05 7.21 8.21
N GLU A 30 -15.53 6.21 7.45
CA GLU A 30 -15.08 4.83 7.58
C GLU A 30 -13.80 4.50 6.78
N SER A 31 -13.32 5.44 5.96
CA SER A 31 -12.13 5.27 5.13
C SER A 31 -10.83 5.21 5.94
N VAL A 32 -9.79 4.62 5.36
CA VAL A 32 -8.46 4.48 5.99
C VAL A 32 -7.89 5.85 6.36
N ARG A 33 -7.99 6.85 5.46
CA ARG A 33 -7.50 8.21 5.72
C ARG A 33 -8.29 8.93 6.80
N ALA A 34 -9.59 8.66 6.92
CA ALA A 34 -10.39 9.23 8.00
C ALA A 34 -9.99 8.66 9.37
N LYS A 35 -9.76 7.34 9.45
CA LYS A 35 -9.47 6.62 10.70
C LYS A 35 -8.03 6.80 11.19
N LEU A 36 -7.07 6.82 10.26
CA LEU A 36 -5.64 6.72 10.59
C LEU A 36 -4.83 7.92 10.08
N GLY A 37 -5.41 8.79 9.24
CA GLY A 37 -4.72 9.92 8.62
C GLY A 37 -4.63 11.15 9.54
N THR A 38 -3.52 11.87 9.43
CA THR A 38 -3.28 13.10 10.20
C THR A 38 -3.75 14.32 9.40
N ASP A 39 -3.17 14.53 8.21
CA ASP A 39 -3.40 15.67 7.33
C ASP A 39 -3.30 15.24 5.85
N GLY A 40 -3.20 16.18 4.91
CA GLY A 40 -3.08 15.89 3.47
C GLY A 40 -1.72 15.35 3.01
N VAL A 41 -0.68 15.46 3.84
CA VAL A 41 0.67 14.94 3.56
C VAL A 41 0.87 13.59 4.25
N LYS A 42 0.45 13.48 5.50
CA LYS A 42 0.51 12.26 6.32
C LYS A 42 -0.84 11.54 6.30
N ASN A 43 -1.16 10.95 5.16
CA ASN A 43 -2.47 10.35 4.86
C ASN A 43 -2.44 8.82 4.69
N VAL A 44 -1.51 8.13 5.35
CA VAL A 44 -1.46 6.66 5.52
C VAL A 44 -1.15 5.84 4.27
N GLY A 45 -1.69 6.19 3.11
CA GLY A 45 -1.55 5.39 1.90
C GLY A 45 -1.71 6.19 0.61
N HIS A 46 -1.04 5.71 -0.43
CA HIS A 46 -1.12 6.19 -1.81
C HIS A 46 -1.91 5.19 -2.66
N GLY A 47 -2.56 5.68 -3.71
CA GLY A 47 -3.21 4.87 -4.72
C GLY A 47 -3.14 5.58 -6.06
N SER A 48 -2.64 4.90 -7.09
CA SER A 48 -2.47 5.45 -8.42
C SER A 48 -3.78 6.02 -8.97
N ASP A 49 -3.70 7.12 -9.72
CA ASP A 49 -4.87 7.83 -10.22
C ASP A 49 -5.36 7.36 -11.59
N SER A 50 -4.54 6.57 -12.28
CA SER A 50 -4.74 6.09 -13.65
C SER A 50 -3.95 4.81 -13.90
N ILE A 51 -4.36 4.04 -14.90
CA ILE A 51 -3.67 2.80 -15.30
C ILE A 51 -2.25 3.09 -15.76
N ALA A 52 -2.04 4.20 -16.47
CA ALA A 52 -0.72 4.62 -16.90
C ALA A 52 0.19 5.01 -15.71
N ALA A 53 -0.35 5.69 -14.68
CA ALA A 53 0.41 5.95 -13.46
C ALA A 53 0.74 4.66 -12.72
N ALA A 54 -0.23 3.74 -12.58
CA ALA A 54 -0.02 2.45 -11.94
C ALA A 54 1.09 1.64 -12.62
N ALA A 55 1.07 1.54 -13.95
CA ALA A 55 2.11 0.83 -14.70
C ALA A 55 3.51 1.42 -14.49
N ARG A 56 3.64 2.76 -14.50
CA ARG A 56 4.92 3.44 -14.22
C ARG A 56 5.39 3.24 -12.78
N GLU A 57 4.49 3.34 -11.81
CA GLU A 57 4.79 3.13 -10.40
C GLU A 57 5.21 1.68 -10.12
N LEU A 58 4.55 0.70 -10.76
CA LEU A 58 4.91 -0.72 -10.65
C LEU A 58 6.31 -0.99 -11.19
N GLU A 59 6.65 -0.51 -12.39
CA GLU A 59 8.00 -0.68 -12.94
C GLU A 59 9.07 0.02 -12.10
N PHE A 60 8.73 1.13 -11.45
CA PHE A 60 9.65 1.81 -10.55
C PHE A 60 9.93 1.00 -9.27
N PHE A 61 8.89 0.50 -8.59
CA PHE A 61 9.04 -0.22 -7.32
C PHE A 61 9.44 -1.69 -7.49
N PHE A 62 9.03 -2.33 -8.58
CA PHE A 62 9.23 -3.74 -8.90
C PHE A 62 9.72 -3.88 -10.35
N PRO A 63 10.94 -3.40 -10.66
CA PRO A 63 11.43 -3.38 -12.03
C PRO A 63 11.56 -4.79 -12.60
N SER A 64 11.21 -4.91 -13.88
CA SER A 64 11.38 -6.14 -14.67
C SER A 64 12.86 -6.49 -14.90
N THR A 65 13.76 -5.52 -14.69
CA THR A 65 15.20 -5.66 -14.88
C THR A 65 15.95 -5.53 -13.55
N ILE A 66 16.91 -6.43 -13.33
CA ILE A 66 17.73 -6.45 -12.12
C ILE A 66 18.55 -5.15 -12.03
N GLY A 67 18.62 -4.55 -10.84
CA GLY A 67 19.48 -3.41 -10.54
C GLY A 67 18.90 -2.02 -10.85
N HIS A 68 17.66 -1.92 -11.32
CA HIS A 68 17.01 -0.65 -11.68
C HIS A 68 15.97 -0.16 -10.65
N GLY A 69 15.92 -0.79 -9.47
CA GLY A 69 14.96 -0.48 -8.43
C GLY A 69 15.49 0.52 -7.40
N PRO A 70 14.64 1.01 -6.50
CA PRO A 70 15.07 1.82 -5.37
C PRO A 70 16.11 1.08 -4.52
N SER A 71 17.07 1.83 -3.99
CA SER A 71 18.10 1.28 -3.11
C SER A 71 17.48 0.59 -1.90
N ASN A 72 17.99 -0.59 -1.57
CA ASN A 72 17.59 -1.30 -0.36
C ASN A 72 17.97 -0.48 0.89
N THR A 73 17.05 -0.35 1.84
CA THR A 73 17.24 0.36 3.11
C THR A 73 17.61 -0.56 4.28
N ALA A 74 17.83 -1.86 4.03
CA ALA A 74 18.21 -2.83 5.05
C ALA A 74 19.59 -2.53 5.63
N ILE A 75 19.68 -2.49 6.96
CA ILE A 75 20.91 -2.15 7.70
C ILE A 75 21.74 -3.38 8.12
N PHE A 76 21.18 -4.58 8.01
CA PHE A 76 21.82 -5.88 8.32
C PHE A 76 22.59 -5.96 9.66
N THR A 77 22.23 -5.12 10.63
CA THR A 77 22.87 -5.03 11.95
C THR A 77 21.80 -5.34 13.00
N ASP A 78 22.10 -6.28 13.91
CA ASP A 78 21.21 -6.71 14.99
C ASP A 78 19.78 -7.07 14.54
N CYS A 79 19.62 -7.63 13.34
CA CYS A 79 18.32 -8.04 12.78
C CYS A 79 18.18 -9.56 12.69
N THR A 80 16.95 -10.05 12.80
CA THR A 80 16.60 -11.45 12.50
C THR A 80 15.79 -11.54 11.20
N CYS A 81 15.75 -12.72 10.60
CA CYS A 81 14.93 -13.00 9.43
C CYS A 81 13.71 -13.83 9.83
N CYS A 82 12.51 -13.30 9.58
CA CYS A 82 11.25 -14.01 9.75
C CYS A 82 10.66 -14.37 8.38
N ILE A 83 10.16 -15.60 8.24
CA ILE A 83 9.52 -16.07 7.01
C ILE A 83 8.03 -16.25 7.28
N ILE A 84 7.20 -15.54 6.52
CA ILE A 84 5.75 -15.77 6.50
C ILE A 84 5.50 -17.04 5.70
N LYS A 85 4.98 -18.08 6.36
CA LYS A 85 4.71 -19.37 5.72
C LYS A 85 3.61 -19.21 4.66
N PRO A 86 3.66 -19.96 3.54
CA PRO A 86 2.67 -19.85 2.47
C PRO A 86 1.22 -19.99 2.93
N HIS A 87 0.95 -20.83 3.94
CA HIS A 87 -0.40 -21.02 4.46
C HIS A 87 -1.02 -19.74 5.05
N ALA A 88 -0.21 -18.89 5.70
CA ALA A 88 -0.69 -17.64 6.28
C ALA A 88 -1.08 -16.64 5.18
N ILE A 89 -0.36 -16.65 4.06
CA ILE A 89 -0.68 -15.83 2.89
C ILE A 89 -2.00 -16.29 2.26
N SER A 90 -2.20 -17.61 2.09
CA SER A 90 -3.41 -18.14 1.44
C SER A 90 -4.68 -18.00 2.28
N ALA A 91 -4.55 -18.05 3.62
CA ALA A 91 -5.70 -17.96 4.52
C ALA A 91 -6.15 -16.51 4.73
N GLY A 92 -5.28 -15.53 4.47
CA GLY A 92 -5.57 -14.12 4.78
C GLY A 92 -5.72 -13.86 6.29
N GLU A 93 -5.13 -14.71 7.13
CA GLU A 93 -5.33 -14.68 8.58
C GLU A 93 -4.43 -13.66 9.29
N GLU A 94 -5.00 -13.00 10.30
CA GLU A 94 -4.30 -12.01 11.15
C GLU A 94 -3.68 -12.63 12.43
N HIS A 95 -3.80 -13.94 12.61
CA HIS A 95 -3.33 -14.64 13.82
C HIS A 95 -1.96 -15.28 13.60
N PHE A 96 -0.90 -14.53 13.90
CA PHE A 96 0.45 -15.07 14.06
C PHE A 96 0.64 -15.46 15.53
N TYR A 97 0.52 -16.74 15.86
CA TYR A 97 0.98 -17.31 17.13
C TYR A 97 2.45 -17.73 17.02
#